data_AF-A0A136M4R5-F1
#
_entry.id   AF-A0A136M4R5-F1
#
_cell.length_a   1.000
_cell.length_b   1.000
_cell.length_c   1.000
_cell.angle_alpha   90.00
_cell.angle_beta   90.00
_cell.angle_gamma   90.00
#
_symmetry.space_group_name_H-M   'P 1'
#
loop_
_entity.id
_entity.type
_entity.pdbx_description
1 polymer ?
#
loop_
_entity_poly.entity_id
_entity_poly.type
_entity_poly.pdbx_seq_one_letter_code
_entity_poly.pdbx_strand_id
1 'polypeptide(L)'
;MARTAVLAGATGLIGNQLLQLLLTDTAYEKVIALSRKPISTAHPKLENVLLNVDEWTKFTNLKADDVFCCLGTTIRQAKTKEAFRKVDFDYPVELA
;
A
#
# COMPACT_ATOMS: atom_id res chain seq x y z
N MET A 1 -9.36 8.17 -19.87
CA MET A 1 -7.99 8.20 -19.32
C MET A 1 -7.86 6.99 -18.44
N ALA A 2 -6.78 6.24 -18.57
CA ALA A 2 -6.56 5.06 -17.75
C ALA A 2 -5.92 5.50 -16.42
N ARG A 3 -6.46 5.02 -15.30
CA ARG A 3 -6.10 5.50 -13.97
C ARG A 3 -4.95 4.70 -13.37
N THR A 4 -4.18 5.35 -12.51
CA THR A 4 -3.17 4.70 -11.66
C THR A 4 -3.61 4.73 -10.19
N ALA A 5 -3.69 3.57 -9.56
CA ALA A 5 -3.93 3.44 -8.13
C ALA A 5 -2.61 3.21 -7.37
N VAL A 6 -2.46 3.87 -6.21
CA VAL A 6 -1.47 3.49 -5.20
C VAL A 6 -2.17 2.78 -4.06
N LEU A 7 -1.65 1.63 -3.63
CA LEU A 7 -2.20 0.83 -2.54
C LEU A 7 -1.13 0.56 -1.48
N ALA A 8 -1.29 1.15 -0.30
CA ALA A 8 -0.48 0.83 0.87
C ALA A 8 -1.13 -0.27 1.71
N GLY A 9 -0.32 -1.23 2.18
CA GLY A 9 -0.83 -2.34 3.00
C GLY A 9 -1.42 -3.50 2.19
N ALA A 10 -1.01 -3.67 0.93
CA ALA A 10 -1.48 -4.72 0.03
C ALA A 10 -1.27 -6.17 0.54
N THR A 11 -0.38 -6.39 1.52
CA THR A 11 -0.15 -7.71 2.13
C THR A 11 -1.08 -8.03 3.31
N GLY A 12 -1.86 -7.05 3.78
CA GLY A 12 -2.87 -7.25 4.83
C GLY A 12 -4.14 -7.91 4.29
N LEU A 13 -5.04 -8.30 5.19
CA LEU A 13 -6.30 -8.97 4.81
C LEU A 13 -7.12 -8.14 3.82
N ILE A 14 -7.40 -6.88 4.18
CA ILE A 14 -8.20 -5.97 3.35
C ILE A 14 -7.43 -5.55 2.10
N GLY A 15 -6.16 -5.18 2.26
CA GLY A 15 -5.32 -4.75 1.14
C GLY A 15 -5.17 -5.82 0.07
N ASN A 16 -5.07 -7.10 0.45
CA ASN A 16 -4.97 -8.18 -0.52
C ASN A 16 -6.25 -8.33 -1.35
N GLN A 17 -7.42 -8.23 -0.71
CA GLN A 17 -8.70 -8.31 -1.41
C GLN A 17 -8.90 -7.10 -2.34
N LEU A 18 -8.59 -5.90 -1.85
CA LEU A 18 -8.66 -4.68 -2.66
C LEU A 18 -7.71 -4.75 -3.87
N LEU A 19 -6.50 -5.27 -3.69
CA LEU A 19 -5.57 -5.47 -4.80
C LEU A 19 -6.19 -6.32 -5.92
N GLN A 20 -6.87 -7.42 -5.61
CA GLN A 20 -7.52 -8.25 -6.64
C GLN A 20 -8.62 -7.48 -7.38
N LEU A 21 -9.40 -6.67 -6.67
CA LEU A 21 -10.43 -5.83 -7.28
C LEU A 21 -9.82 -4.78 -8.23
N LEU A 22 -8.77 -4.09 -7.79
CA LEU A 22 -8.09 -3.06 -8.60
C LEU A 22 -7.42 -3.65 -9.85
N LEU A 23 -6.85 -4.86 -9.76
CA LEU A 23 -6.20 -5.51 -10.90
C LEU A 23 -7.21 -5.96 -11.98
N THR A 24 -8.43 -6.32 -11.57
CA THR A 24 -9.49 -6.77 -12.47
C THR A 24 -10.34 -5.63 -13.03
N ASP A 25 -10.37 -4.48 -12.35
CA ASP A 25 -11.09 -3.29 -12.80
C ASP A 25 -10.44 -2.68 -14.06
N THR A 26 -11.26 -2.38 -15.07
CA THR A 26 -10.83 -1.78 -16.34
C THR A 26 -10.58 -0.28 -16.25
N ALA A 27 -11.04 0.39 -15.19
CA ALA A 27 -10.74 1.80 -14.94
C ALA A 27 -9.25 2.04 -14.66
N TYR A 28 -8.54 1.04 -14.12
CA TYR A 28 -7.12 1.12 -13.79
C TYR A 28 -6.26 0.39 -14.83
N GLU A 29 -5.24 1.09 -15.33
CA GLU A 29 -4.16 0.48 -16.12
C GLU A 29 -3.01 0.01 -15.25
N LYS A 30 -2.83 0.63 -14.08
CA LYS A 30 -1.68 0.42 -13.21
C LYS A 30 -2.08 0.45 -11.75
N VAL A 31 -1.55 -0.50 -11.00
CA VAL A 31 -1.68 -0.58 -9.54
C VAL A 31 -0.29 -0.66 -8.94
N ILE A 32 0.09 0.36 -8.19
CA ILE A 32 1.35 0.47 -7.49
C ILE A 32 1.12 0.03 -6.04
N ALA A 33 1.55 -1.18 -5.71
CA ALA A 33 1.39 -1.74 -4.38
C ALA A 33 2.64 -1.48 -3.54
N LEU A 34 2.46 -0.70 -2.46
CA LEU A 34 3.48 -0.40 -1.47
C LEU A 34 3.45 -1.46 -0.37
N SER A 35 4.55 -2.20 -0.21
CA SER A 35 4.65 -3.25 0.80
C SER A 35 6.05 -3.39 1.36
N ARG A 36 6.16 -3.91 2.59
CA ARG A 36 7.45 -4.24 3.22
C ARG A 36 7.98 -5.61 2.82
N LYS A 37 7.18 -6.41 2.12
CA LYS A 37 7.47 -7.77 1.70
C LYS A 37 7.00 -7.98 0.26
N PRO A 38 7.69 -8.84 -0.52
CA PRO A 38 7.26 -9.14 -1.87
C PRO A 38 5.83 -9.64 -1.92
N ILE A 39 5.07 -9.16 -2.91
CA ILE A 39 3.74 -9.67 -3.24
C ILE A 39 3.92 -10.78 -4.27
N SER A 40 3.43 -11.99 -3.96
CA SER A 40 3.59 -13.17 -4.82
C SER A 40 2.72 -13.13 -6.09
N THR A 41 1.72 -12.27 -6.14
CA THR A 41 0.83 -12.11 -7.31
C THR A 41 1.61 -11.50 -8.46
N ALA A 42 1.66 -12.20 -9.59
CA ALA A 42 2.14 -11.64 -10.85
C ALA A 42 0.95 -11.15 -11.69
N HIS A 43 0.96 -9.88 -12.10
CA HIS A 43 -0.07 -9.31 -12.95
C HIS A 43 0.51 -8.18 -13.81
N PRO A 44 0.14 -8.04 -15.10
CA PRO A 44 0.71 -7.03 -15.98
C PRO A 44 0.47 -5.58 -15.50
N LYS A 45 -0.62 -5.35 -14.78
CA LYS A 45 -0.94 -4.04 -14.17
C LYS A 45 -0.25 -3.78 -12.83
N LEU A 46 0.35 -4.80 -12.21
CA LEU A 46 0.87 -4.70 -10.85
C LEU A 46 2.35 -4.32 -10.87
N GLU A 47 2.65 -3.21 -10.20
CA GLU A 47 4.01 -2.86 -9.81
C GLU A 47 4.12 -2.97 -8.28
N ASN A 48 4.96 -3.88 -7.79
CA ASN A 48 5.23 -3.97 -6.36
C ASN A 48 6.48 -3.16 -6.00
N VAL A 49 6.27 -2.06 -5.27
CA VAL A 49 7.35 -1.25 -4.72
C VAL A 49 7.62 -1.72 -3.30
N LEU A 50 8.81 -2.29 -3.10
CA LEU A 50 9.27 -2.72 -1.78
C LEU A 50 9.77 -1.54 -0.97
N LEU A 51 9.12 -1.30 0.16
CA LEU A 51 9.46 -0.23 1.08
C LEU A 51 10.28 -0.76 2.23
N ASN A 52 11.45 -0.18 2.43
CA ASN A 52 12.11 -0.29 3.71
C ASN A 52 11.45 0.65 4.72
N VAL A 53 11.46 0.27 6.00
CA VAL A 53 10.71 0.93 7.08
C VAL A 53 11.05 2.42 7.24
N ASP A 54 12.20 2.86 6.74
CA ASP A 54 12.70 4.23 6.86
C ASP A 54 12.69 4.99 5.51
N GLU A 55 12.08 4.44 4.47
CA GLU A 55 12.08 5.02 3.11
C GLU A 55 10.74 5.63 2.69
N TRP A 56 9.72 5.65 3.56
CA TRP A 56 8.39 6.18 3.25
C TRP A 56 8.41 7.64 2.77
N THR A 57 9.39 8.43 3.21
CA THR A 57 9.63 9.81 2.75
C THR A 57 10.12 9.94 1.31
N LYS A 58 10.54 8.85 0.64
CA LYS A 58 11.02 8.89 -0.75
C LYS A 58 9.89 8.92 -1.80
N PHE A 59 8.64 8.80 -1.38
CA PHE A 59 7.50 8.58 -2.28
C PHE A 59 6.70 9.84 -2.64
N THR A 60 7.19 11.01 -2.28
CA THR A 60 6.58 12.32 -2.62
C THR A 60 6.40 12.55 -4.13
N ASN A 61 7.01 11.73 -5.00
CA ASN A 61 6.93 11.85 -6.45
C ASN A 61 6.08 10.75 -7.14
N LEU A 62 5.37 9.89 -6.39
CA LEU A 62 4.43 8.95 -7.01
C LEU A 62 3.22 9.71 -7.56
N LYS A 63 3.04 9.68 -8.88
CA LYS A 63 1.81 10.18 -9.51
C LYS A 63 0.75 9.08 -9.48
N ALA A 64 -0.37 9.36 -8.85
CA ALA A 64 -1.54 8.48 -8.80
C ALA A 64 -2.81 9.32 -8.91
N ASP A 65 -3.85 8.72 -9.49
CA ASP A 65 -5.19 9.30 -9.52
C ASP A 65 -5.95 9.00 -8.23
N ASP A 66 -5.68 7.82 -7.64
CA ASP A 66 -6.32 7.34 -6.41
C ASP A 66 -5.28 6.73 -5.46
N VAL A 67 -5.42 7.04 -4.16
CA VAL A 67 -4.57 6.49 -3.11
C VAL A 67 -5.44 5.73 -2.10
N PHE A 68 -5.12 4.45 -1.89
CA PHE A 68 -5.79 3.58 -0.95
C PHE A 68 -4.84 3.23 0.20
N CYS A 69 -5.23 3.60 1.42
CA CYS A 69 -4.51 3.22 2.63
C CYS A 69 -5.22 2.05 3.32
N CYS A 70 -4.63 0.87 3.21
CA CYS A 70 -5.01 -0.32 3.97
C CYS A 70 -3.93 -0.68 5.01
N LEU A 71 -3.13 0.31 5.43
CA LEU A 71 -2.23 0.17 6.56
C LEU A 71 -3.03 0.07 7.85
N GLY A 72 -2.48 -0.69 8.78
CA GLY A 72 -3.06 -0.90 10.09
C GLY A 72 -2.43 -2.11 10.73
N THR A 73 -2.39 -2.12 12.05
CA THR A 73 -2.00 -3.29 12.80
C THR A 73 -2.90 -3.42 14.02
N THR A 74 -2.71 -4.48 14.80
CA THR A 74 -3.36 -4.61 16.11
C THR A 74 -2.31 -4.36 17.17
N ILE A 75 -2.71 -3.85 18.34
CA ILE A 75 -1.77 -3.68 19.46
C ILE A 75 -1.04 -4.99 19.80
N ARG A 76 -1.71 -6.13 19.62
CA ARG A 76 -1.14 -7.48 19.79
C ARG A 76 0.01 -7.75 18.80
N GLN A 77 -0.13 -7.34 17.54
CA GLN A 77 0.92 -7.51 16.53
C GLN A 77 2.03 -6.46 16.65
N ALA A 78 1.68 -5.21 16.97
CA ALA A 78 2.62 -4.12 17.19
C ALA A 78 3.52 -4.34 18.41
N LYS A 79 3.01 -5.02 19.44
CA LYS A 79 3.67 -5.28 20.74
C LYS A 79 3.88 -4.04 21.61
N THR A 80 4.09 -2.86 21.03
CA THR A 80 4.25 -1.60 21.75
C THR A 80 3.33 -0.51 21.21
N LYS A 81 3.06 0.51 22.02
CA LYS A 81 2.21 1.65 21.61
C LYS A 81 2.88 2.49 20.52
N GLU A 82 4.20 2.59 20.58
CA GLU A 82 5.02 3.33 19.62
C GLU A 82 4.95 2.66 18.24
N ALA A 83 5.11 1.33 18.20
CA ALA A 83 4.99 0.58 16.95
C ALA A 83 3.56 0.62 16.39
N PHE A 84 2.55 0.60 17.25
CA PHE A 84 1.15 0.73 16.85
C PHE A 84 0.91 2.12 16.23
N ARG A 85 1.31 3.20 16.92
CA ARG A 85 1.22 4.57 16.39
C ARG A 85 1.95 4.73 15.06
N LYS A 86 3.14 4.16 14.92
CA LYS A 86 3.91 4.25 13.68
C LYS A 86 3.14 3.68 12.49
N VAL A 87 2.46 2.55 12.67
CA VAL A 87 1.72 1.88 11.60
C VAL A 87 0.35 2.50 11.34
N ASP A 88 -0.39 2.81 12.40
CA ASP A 88 -1.79 3.26 12.32
C ASP A 88 -1.94 4.78 12.19
N PHE A 89 -0.87 5.56 12.40
CA PHE A 89 -0.91 7.02 12.30
C PHE A 89 0.24 7.59 11.47
N ASP A 90 1.50 7.32 11.84
CA ASP A 90 2.63 8.01 11.20
C ASP A 90 2.74 7.67 9.71
N TYR A 91 2.70 6.39 9.30
CA TYR A 91 2.76 6.03 7.88
C TYR A 91 1.55 6.52 7.05
N PRO A 92 0.28 6.42 7.50
CA PRO A 92 -0.84 7.03 6.79
C PRO A 92 -0.69 8.54 6.58
N VAL A 93 -0.12 9.27 7.55
CA VAL A 93 0.14 10.71 7.42
C VAL A 93 1.25 10.99 6.41
N GLU A 94 2.31 10.19 6.37
CA GLU A 94 3.39 10.33 5.38
C GLU A 94 2.94 9.96 3.95
N LEU A 95 1.89 9.15 3.81
CA LEU A 95 1.33 8.74 2.52
C LEU A 95 0.44 9.81 1.87
N ALA A 96 -0.14 10.72 2.66
CA ALA A 96 -1.10 11.75 2.23
C ALA A 96 -0.40 13.05 1.80
#